data_AF-A0A1X6WZM8-F1
#
_entry.id   AF-A0A1X6WZM8-F1
#
_cell.length_a   1.000
_cell.length_b   1.000
_cell.length_c   1.000
_cell.angle_alpha   90.00
_cell.angle_beta   90.00
_cell.angle_gamma   90.00
#
_symmetry.space_group_name_H-M   'P 1'
#
loop_
_entity.id
_entity.type
_entity.pdbx_description
1 polymer ?
#
loop_
_entity_poly.entity_id
_entity_poly.type
_entity_poly.pdbx_seq_one_letter_code
_entity_poly.pdbx_strand_id
1 'polypeptide(L)'
;MDAPDLGRMAPYGAAHLAALAVIAAAVALAVIAGRRMRGTPREAALTRGLGWSMLALTVAWTAWGFLPQTWDVEQSLPFHFSDALRVITAVALITRSGWAVALSYFWGLTLNT
;
A
#
# COMPACT_ATOMS: atom_id res chain seq x y z
N MET A 1 -33.46 3.70 -19.89
CA MET A 1 -32.23 4.51 -19.91
C MET A 1 -31.23 3.74 -19.07
N ASP A 2 -30.48 2.86 -19.72
CA ASP A 2 -29.48 2.01 -19.07
C ASP A 2 -28.29 2.90 -18.70
N ALA A 3 -27.90 2.89 -17.42
CA ALA A 3 -26.69 3.57 -17.00
C ALA A 3 -25.49 3.00 -17.79
N PRO A 4 -24.57 3.83 -18.31
CA PRO A 4 -23.38 3.33 -18.99
C PRO A 4 -22.62 2.37 -18.04
N ASP A 5 -22.25 1.19 -18.54
CA ASP A 5 -21.41 0.25 -17.79
C ASP A 5 -20.05 0.92 -17.56
N LEU A 6 -19.82 1.43 -16.34
CA LEU A 6 -18.66 2.23 -15.94
C LEU A 6 -17.36 1.40 -15.85
N GLY A 7 -17.16 0.42 -16.72
CA GLY A 7 -15.93 -0.36 -16.77
C GLY A 7 -15.67 -1.15 -15.49
N ARG A 8 -16.65 -1.92 -15.01
CA ARG A 8 -16.39 -2.88 -13.92
C ARG A 8 -15.36 -3.90 -14.37
N MET A 9 -14.25 -3.96 -13.64
CA MET A 9 -13.25 -5.01 -13.82
C MET A 9 -13.82 -6.34 -13.32
N ALA A 10 -14.27 -7.20 -14.24
CA ALA A 10 -14.78 -8.52 -13.89
C ALA A 10 -13.70 -9.36 -13.18
N PRO A 11 -14.03 -10.05 -12.06
CA PRO A 11 -13.14 -11.02 -11.44
C PRO A 11 -12.63 -12.03 -12.47
N TYR A 12 -11.31 -12.26 -12.53
CA TYR A 12 -10.64 -13.13 -13.50
C TYR A 12 -10.80 -12.75 -14.99
N GLY A 13 -11.33 -11.56 -15.30
CA GLY A 13 -11.34 -11.01 -16.65
C GLY A 13 -9.96 -10.52 -17.10
N ALA A 14 -9.81 -10.22 -18.39
CA ALA A 14 -8.51 -9.82 -18.98
C ALA A 14 -7.87 -8.61 -18.26
N ALA A 15 -8.66 -7.59 -17.93
CA ALA A 15 -8.19 -6.41 -17.20
C ALA A 15 -7.70 -6.77 -15.78
N HIS A 16 -8.37 -7.70 -15.09
CA HIS A 16 -7.95 -8.17 -13.77
C HIS A 16 -6.65 -8.98 -13.86
N LEU A 17 -6.55 -9.92 -14.80
CA LEU A 17 -5.31 -10.68 -15.02
C LEU A 17 -4.13 -9.77 -15.40
N ALA A 18 -4.37 -8.74 -16.21
CA ALA A 18 -3.35 -7.75 -16.53
C ALA A 18 -2.90 -6.97 -15.28
N ALA A 19 -3.83 -6.52 -14.43
CA ALA A 19 -3.49 -5.87 -13.17
C ALA A 19 -2.66 -6.79 -12.25
N LEU A 20 -3.05 -8.07 -12.12
CA LEU A 20 -2.30 -9.06 -11.35
C LEU A 20 -0.89 -9.26 -11.90
N ALA A 21 -0.73 -9.36 -13.22
CA ALA A 21 0.58 -9.49 -13.86
C ALA A 21 1.47 -8.27 -13.60
N VAL A 22 0.93 -7.07 -13.69
CA VAL A 22 1.64 -5.81 -13.39
C VAL A 22 2.09 -5.78 -11.92
N ILE A 23 1.19 -6.13 -10.99
CA ILE A 23 1.52 -6.18 -9.55
C ILE A 23 2.63 -7.22 -9.31
N ALA A 24 2.50 -8.43 -9.85
CA ALA A 24 3.51 -9.49 -9.70
C ALA A 24 4.88 -9.06 -10.26
N ALA A 25 4.89 -8.42 -11.43
CA ALA A 25 6.11 -7.88 -12.02
C ALA A 25 6.74 -6.78 -11.15
N ALA A 26 5.93 -5.83 -10.64
CA ALA A 26 6.40 -4.79 -9.75
C ALA A 26 7.02 -5.35 -8.46
N VAL A 27 6.39 -6.37 -7.86
CA VAL A 27 6.92 -7.08 -6.68
C VAL A 27 8.25 -7.77 -7.02
N ALA A 28 8.32 -8.51 -8.14
CA ALA A 28 9.54 -9.19 -8.56
C ALA A 28 10.70 -8.20 -8.77
N LEU A 29 10.43 -7.07 -9.45
CA LEU A 29 11.41 -6.01 -9.67
C LEU A 29 11.88 -5.39 -8.34
N ALA A 30 10.96 -5.11 -7.42
CA ALA A 30 11.29 -4.57 -6.10
C ALA A 30 12.19 -5.54 -5.30
N VAL A 31 11.89 -6.84 -5.32
CA VAL A 31 12.70 -7.87 -4.67
C VAL A 31 14.10 -7.96 -5.29
N ILE A 32 14.19 -7.99 -6.63
CA ILE A 32 15.47 -8.06 -7.34
C ILE A 32 16.31 -6.81 -7.06
N ALA A 33 15.72 -5.62 -7.17
CA ALA A 33 16.41 -4.36 -6.88
C ALA A 33 16.89 -4.31 -5.43
N GLY A 34 16.01 -4.66 -4.47
CA GLY A 34 16.35 -4.75 -3.06
C GLY A 34 17.52 -5.69 -2.80
N ARG A 35 17.51 -6.90 -3.39
CA ARG A 35 18.61 -7.87 -3.28
C ARG A 35 19.92 -7.36 -3.87
N ARG A 36 19.88 -6.63 -4.98
CA ARG A 36 21.08 -6.07 -5.64
C ARG A 36 21.70 -4.91 -4.86
N MET A 37 20.89 -4.14 -4.13
CA MET A 37 21.38 -3.00 -3.34
C MET A 37 21.74 -3.37 -1.89
N ARG A 38 21.53 -4.63 -1.47
CA ARG A 38 21.80 -5.07 -0.11
C ARG A 38 23.23 -4.74 0.32
N GLY A 39 23.37 -4.13 1.50
CA GLY A 39 24.66 -3.74 2.08
C GLY A 39 25.24 -2.44 1.51
N THR A 40 24.53 -1.76 0.59
CA THR A 40 24.97 -0.46 0.06
C THR A 40 24.31 0.70 0.83
N PRO A 41 24.95 1.88 0.92
CA PRO A 41 24.31 3.08 1.50
C PRO A 41 23.00 3.48 0.79
N ARG A 42 22.89 3.16 -0.51
CA ARG A 42 21.68 3.41 -1.32
C ARG A 42 20.47 2.62 -0.84
N GLU A 43 20.69 1.46 -0.22
CA GLU A 43 19.61 0.64 0.34
C GLU A 43 18.83 1.43 1.38
N ALA A 44 19.52 2.00 2.37
CA ALA A 44 18.88 2.74 3.46
C ALA A 44 18.17 4.01 2.95
N ALA A 45 18.81 4.74 2.03
CA ALA A 45 18.22 5.94 1.43
C ALA A 45 16.94 5.61 0.65
N LEU A 46 16.96 4.56 -0.18
CA LEU A 46 15.78 4.17 -0.95
C LEU A 46 14.67 3.63 -0.06
N THR A 47 14.98 2.74 0.90
CA THR A 47 13.97 2.22 1.83
C THR A 47 13.29 3.35 2.60
N ARG A 48 14.06 4.31 3.13
CA ARG A 48 13.52 5.48 3.82
C ARG A 48 12.72 6.38 2.89
N GLY A 49 13.21 6.62 1.67
CA GLY A 49 12.49 7.42 0.68
C GLY A 49 11.13 6.82 0.33
N LEU A 50 11.05 5.51 0.13
CA LEU A 50 9.80 4.79 -0.08
C LEU A 50 8.88 4.88 1.13
N GLY A 51 9.43 4.70 2.35
CA GLY A 51 8.66 4.84 3.58
C GLY A 51 8.06 6.23 3.79
N TRP A 52 8.85 7.29 3.56
CA TRP A 52 8.36 8.67 3.62
C TRP A 52 7.32 8.98 2.54
N SER A 53 7.53 8.48 1.32
CA SER A 53 6.57 8.65 0.22
C SER A 53 5.24 7.99 0.56
N MET A 54 5.29 6.76 1.08
CA MET A 54 4.11 6.01 1.52
C MET A 54 3.39 6.70 2.68
N LEU A 55 4.13 7.23 3.65
CA LEU A 55 3.54 7.99 4.76
C LEU A 55 2.86 9.27 4.25
N ALA A 56 3.54 10.03 3.39
CA ALA A 56 3.00 11.28 2.85
C ALA A 56 1.72 11.05 2.04
N LEU A 57 1.71 10.03 1.16
CA LEU A 57 0.53 9.65 0.40
C LEU A 57 -0.62 9.20 1.32
N THR A 58 -0.31 8.40 2.34
CA THR A 58 -1.33 7.94 3.31
C THR A 58 -1.93 9.12 4.06
N VAL A 59 -1.10 10.02 4.58
CA VAL A 59 -1.56 11.21 5.31
C VAL A 59 -2.38 12.13 4.40
N ALA A 60 -1.94 12.36 3.16
CA ALA A 60 -2.68 13.18 2.20
C ALA A 60 -4.04 12.57 1.84
N TRP A 61 -4.09 11.26 1.60
CA TRP A 61 -5.33 10.54 1.33
C TRP A 61 -6.29 10.59 2.52
N THR A 62 -5.78 10.33 3.73
CA THR A 62 -6.56 10.42 4.96
C THR A 62 -7.10 11.83 5.15
N ALA A 63 -6.25 12.86 5.04
CA ALA A 63 -6.67 14.25 5.17
C ALA A 63 -7.73 14.65 4.13
N TRP A 64 -7.62 14.14 2.90
CA TRP A 64 -8.66 14.30 1.88
C TRP A 64 -9.98 13.64 2.30
N GLY A 65 -9.95 12.44 2.87
CA GLY A 65 -11.13 11.77 3.42
C GLY A 65 -11.81 12.57 4.56
N PHE A 66 -11.06 13.39 5.29
CA PHE A 66 -11.60 14.27 6.34
C PHE A 66 -12.30 15.54 5.81
N LEU A 67 -12.27 15.83 4.50
CA LEU A 67 -12.96 17.00 3.95
C LEU A 67 -14.50 16.82 3.99
N PRO A 68 -15.27 17.90 4.30
CA PRO A 68 -16.73 17.83 4.44
C PRO A 68 -17.47 17.34 3.19
N GLN A 69 -16.87 17.53 2.00
CA GLN A 69 -17.46 17.13 0.72
C GLN A 69 -17.35 15.63 0.42
N THR A 70 -16.45 14.93 1.12
CA THR A 70 -16.14 13.50 0.96
C THR A 70 -16.34 12.70 2.24
N TRP A 71 -16.92 13.33 3.26
CA TRP A 71 -17.14 12.75 4.58
C TRP A 71 -18.26 11.71 4.55
N ASP A 72 -17.88 10.43 4.60
CA ASP A 72 -18.79 9.29 4.77
C ASP A 72 -18.43 8.53 6.05
N VAL A 73 -19.34 8.47 7.02
CA VAL A 73 -19.09 7.85 8.34
C VAL A 73 -18.75 6.36 8.22
N GLU A 74 -19.23 5.65 7.18
CA GLU A 74 -18.93 4.22 7.02
C GLU A 74 -17.56 3.95 6.35
N GLN A 75 -17.09 4.83 5.46
CA GLN A 75 -15.81 4.66 4.74
C GLN A 75 -14.65 5.51 5.29
N SER A 76 -14.92 6.60 6.02
CA SER A 76 -13.92 7.64 6.32
C SER A 76 -13.31 7.52 7.72
N LEU A 77 -13.75 6.54 8.51
CA LEU A 77 -13.13 6.25 9.80
C LEU A 77 -11.80 5.50 9.54
N PRO A 78 -10.63 6.09 9.85
CA PRO A 78 -9.30 5.50 9.60
C PRO A 78 -8.98 4.37 10.59
N PHE A 79 -9.99 3.59 10.97
CA PHE A 79 -9.90 2.45 11.87
C PHE A 79 -9.93 1.11 11.13
N HIS A 80 -9.96 1.14 9.80
CA HIS A 80 -9.78 -0.06 9.01
C HIS A 80 -8.36 -0.58 9.21
N PHE A 81 -8.21 -1.90 9.40
CA PHE A 81 -6.91 -2.54 9.61
C PHE A 81 -5.91 -2.20 8.49
N SER A 82 -6.40 -2.04 7.26
CA SER A 82 -5.59 -1.64 6.11
C SER A 82 -4.97 -0.24 6.26
N ASP A 83 -5.68 0.71 6.85
CA ASP A 83 -5.16 2.08 7.06
C ASP A 83 -4.06 2.09 8.13
N ALA A 84 -4.25 1.36 9.22
CA ALA A 84 -3.21 1.17 10.23
C ALA A 84 -1.96 0.51 9.64
N LEU A 85 -2.13 -0.52 8.80
CA LEU A 85 -1.04 -1.21 8.11
C LEU A 85 -0.22 -0.29 7.20
N ARG A 86 -0.86 0.68 6.52
CA ARG A 86 -0.13 1.66 5.68
C ARG A 86 0.84 2.49 6.52
N VAL A 87 0.39 2.99 7.67
CA VAL A 87 1.24 3.78 8.58
C VAL A 87 2.34 2.91 9.20
N ILE A 88 2.00 1.71 9.68
CA ILE A 88 2.96 0.78 10.30
C ILE A 88 4.04 0.37 9.28
N THR A 89 3.65 0.08 8.04
CA THR A 89 4.59 -0.29 6.97
C THR A 89 5.52 0.87 6.64
N ALA A 90 5.01 2.10 6.58
CA ALA A 90 5.84 3.28 6.37
C ALA A 90 6.86 3.44 7.50
N VAL A 91 6.45 3.26 8.76
CA VAL A 91 7.36 3.27 9.93
C VAL A 91 8.39 2.15 9.82
N ALA A 92 8.00 0.94 9.42
CA ALA A 92 8.90 -0.19 9.22
C ALA A 92 9.99 0.13 8.18
N LEU A 93 9.62 0.79 7.08
CA LEU A 93 10.55 1.20 6.04
C LEU A 93 11.51 2.32 6.49
N ILE A 94 11.01 3.32 7.21
CA ILE A 94 11.82 4.47 7.67
C ILE A 94 12.81 4.05 8.76
N THR A 95 12.32 3.31 9.74
CA THR A 95 13.06 2.98 10.97
C THR A 95 13.80 1.67 10.89
N ARG A 96 13.44 0.77 9.96
CA ARG A 96 13.89 -0.63 9.92
C ARG A 96 13.60 -1.38 11.22
N SER A 97 12.54 -0.99 11.92
CA SER A 97 12.15 -1.62 13.18
C SER A 97 11.61 -3.04 12.96
N GLY A 98 12.22 -4.02 13.64
CA GLY A 98 11.81 -5.42 13.55
C GLY A 98 10.36 -5.68 13.97
N TRP A 99 9.84 -4.96 14.98
CA TRP A 99 8.45 -5.12 15.41
C TRP A 99 7.46 -4.63 14.35
N ALA A 100 7.77 -3.51 13.68
CA ALA A 100 6.90 -2.92 12.67
C ALA A 100 6.87 -3.80 11.42
N VAL A 101 8.02 -4.40 11.06
CA VAL A 101 8.09 -5.42 10.01
C VAL A 101 7.25 -6.65 10.38
N ALA A 102 7.37 -7.15 11.61
CA ALA A 102 6.63 -8.32 12.07
C ALA A 102 5.11 -8.08 12.06
N LEU A 103 4.64 -6.92 12.54
CA LEU A 103 3.23 -6.54 12.47
C LEU A 103 2.74 -6.41 11.03
N SER A 104 3.53 -5.77 10.15
CA SER A 104 3.16 -5.63 8.73
C SER A 104 2.97 -7.00 8.07
N TYR A 105 3.84 -7.96 8.38
CA TYR A 105 3.75 -9.33 7.88
C TYR A 105 2.54 -10.07 8.46
N PHE A 106 2.39 -10.07 9.79
CA PHE A 106 1.37 -10.84 10.47
C PHE A 106 -0.03 -10.30 10.17
N TRP A 107 -0.25 -8.99 10.31
CA TRP A 107 -1.56 -8.41 10.05
C TRP A 107 -1.88 -8.36 8.55
N GLY A 108 -0.89 -8.10 7.70
CA GLY A 108 -1.09 -8.05 6.25
C GLY A 108 -1.44 -9.40 5.63
N LEU A 109 -0.91 -10.51 6.16
CA LEU A 109 -1.19 -11.86 5.63
C LEU A 109 -2.33 -12.58 6.37
N THR A 110 -2.47 -12.35 7.68
CA THR A 110 -3.38 -13.14 8.52
C THR A 110 -4.73 -12.46 8.76
N LEU A 111 -4.78 -11.12 8.81
CA LEU A 111 -6.00 -10.38 9.15
C LEU A 111 -6.63 -9.64 7.98
N ASN A 112 -5.90 -9.47 6.86
CA ASN A 112 -6.40 -8.83 5.66
C ASN A 112 -6.78 -9.90 4.61
N THR A 113 -7.81 -10.69 4.91
CA THR A 113 -8.45 -11.66 4.00
C THR A 113 -9.73 -11.09 3.41
#